data_AF-N7A4E8-F1
#
_entry.id   AF-N7A4E8-F1
#
_cell.length_a   1.000
_cell.length_b   1.000
_cell.length_c   1.000
_cell.angle_alpha   90.00
_cell.angle_beta   90.00
_cell.angle_gamma   90.00
#
_symmetry.space_group_name_H-M   'P 1'
#
loop_
_entity.id
_entity.type
_entity.pdbx_description
1 polymer ?
#
loop_
_entity_poly.entity_id
_entity_poly.type
_entity_poly.pdbx_seq_one_letter_code
_entity_poly.pdbx_strand_id
1 'polypeptide(L)' 'MTQDHPIIKQFEAHAELLDIVGSAEAIDDAIVQLAIWMDSFELSEDDEALLCRIGAILYREGLRRRTDGAR' A
#
# COMPACT_ATOMS: atom_id res chain seq x y z
N MET A 1 -3.68 2.39 20.17
CA MET A 1 -2.41 3.03 20.62
C MET A 1 -1.41 3.01 19.47
N THR A 2 -1.68 3.79 18.41
CA THR A 2 -0.86 3.84 17.17
C THR A 2 -0.45 5.26 16.79
N GLN A 3 -0.80 6.26 17.60
CA GLN A 3 -0.71 7.68 17.21
C GLN A 3 0.70 8.30 17.31
N ASP A 4 1.73 7.53 17.69
CA ASP A 4 3.11 8.06 17.83
C ASP A 4 4.20 7.22 17.13
N HIS A 5 3.84 6.32 16.23
CA HIS A 5 4.86 5.62 15.44
C HIS A 5 5.38 6.55 14.33
N PRO A 6 6.69 6.87 14.28
CA PRO A 6 7.22 7.88 13.36
C PRO A 6 7.04 7.52 11.88
N ILE A 7 7.02 6.22 11.55
CA ILE A 7 6.74 5.75 10.18
C ILE A 7 5.24 5.92 9.83
N ILE A 8 4.34 5.71 10.79
CA ILE A 8 2.89 5.90 10.54
C ILE A 8 2.60 7.38 10.27
N LYS A 9 3.20 8.29 11.06
CA LYS A 9 3.10 9.74 10.81
C LYS A 9 3.63 10.14 9.43
N GLN A 10 4.68 9.49 8.95
CA GLN A 10 5.17 9.72 7.59
C GLN A 10 4.18 9.20 6.54
N PHE A 11 3.55 8.04 6.74
CA PHE A 11 2.51 7.56 5.83
C PHE A 11 1.32 8.52 5.76
N GLU A 12 0.86 9.05 6.90
CA GLU A 12 -0.20 10.05 6.97
C GLU A 12 0.18 11.32 6.17
N ALA A 13 1.37 11.86 6.39
CA ALA A 13 1.84 13.05 5.67
C ALA A 13 1.95 12.82 4.15
N HIS A 14 2.42 11.64 3.71
CA HIS A 14 2.50 11.34 2.27
C HIS A 14 1.11 11.15 1.65
N ALA A 15 0.18 10.52 2.38
CA ALA A 15 -1.21 10.39 1.92
C ALA A 15 -1.87 11.76 1.74
N GLU A 16 -1.70 12.67 2.71
CA GLU A 16 -2.19 14.05 2.59
C GLU A 16 -1.59 14.77 1.38
N LEU A 17 -0.30 14.58 1.09
CA LEU A 17 0.32 15.17 -0.09
C LEU A 17 -0.26 14.61 -1.39
N LEU A 18 -0.50 13.30 -1.47
CA LEU A 18 -1.13 12.66 -2.63
C LEU A 18 -2.55 13.21 -2.88
N ASP A 19 -3.31 13.45 -1.83
CA ASP A 19 -4.64 14.08 -1.91
C ASP A 19 -4.53 15.53 -2.39
N ILE A 20 -3.57 16.31 -1.89
CA ILE A 20 -3.36 17.72 -2.29
C ILE A 20 -2.99 17.84 -3.77
N VAL A 21 -2.11 16.97 -4.27
CA VAL A 21 -1.69 17.01 -5.69
C VAL A 21 -2.73 16.40 -6.63
N GLY A 22 -3.82 15.85 -6.08
CA GLY A 22 -4.88 15.20 -6.85
C GLY A 22 -4.37 13.96 -7.58
N SER A 23 -3.48 13.20 -6.95
CA SER A 23 -2.88 12.01 -7.58
C SER A 23 -3.98 11.01 -7.96
N ALA A 24 -3.90 10.51 -9.18
CA ALA A 24 -4.78 9.46 -9.68
C ALA A 24 -4.23 8.05 -9.40
N GLU A 25 -3.10 7.93 -8.70
CA GLU A 25 -2.50 6.65 -8.37
C GLU A 25 -3.49 5.77 -7.62
N ALA A 26 -3.79 4.62 -8.21
CA ALA A 26 -4.69 3.65 -7.62
C ALA A 26 -3.94 2.75 -6.64
N ILE A 27 -4.69 2.11 -5.74
CA ILE A 27 -4.16 1.02 -4.89
C ILE A 27 -3.45 -0.05 -5.73
N ASP A 28 -3.94 -0.32 -6.94
CA ASP A 28 -3.32 -1.30 -7.84
C ASP A 28 -1.91 -0.88 -8.27
N ASP A 29 -1.69 0.41 -8.55
CA ASP A 29 -0.37 0.94 -8.93
C ASP A 29 0.63 0.79 -7.77
N ALA A 30 0.20 1.10 -6.54
CA ALA A 30 1.02 0.92 -5.35
C ALA A 30 1.39 -0.55 -5.09
N ILE A 31 0.46 -1.49 -5.36
CA ILE A 31 0.73 -2.93 -5.23
C ILE A 31 1.75 -3.39 -6.27
N VAL A 32 1.65 -2.92 -7.52
CA VAL A 32 2.64 -3.24 -8.57
C VAL A 32 4.01 -2.69 -8.20
N GLN A 33 4.09 -1.45 -7.71
CA GLN A 33 5.35 -0.86 -7.24
C GLN A 33 5.96 -1.67 -6.09
N LEU A 34 5.15 -2.12 -5.13
CA LEU A 34 5.60 -3.00 -4.04
C LEU A 34 6.16 -4.32 -4.58
N ALA A 35 5.47 -4.96 -5.52
CA ALA A 35 5.92 -6.23 -6.09
C ALA A 35 7.25 -6.10 -6.86
N ILE A 36 7.40 -5.04 -7.66
CA ILE A 36 8.65 -4.73 -8.38
C ILE A 36 9.78 -4.46 -7.38
N TRP A 37 9.49 -3.71 -6.32
CA TRP A 37 10.45 -3.44 -5.26
C TRP A 37 10.88 -4.74 -4.58
N MET A 38 9.94 -5.61 -4.21
CA MET A 38 10.25 -6.92 -3.60
C MET A 38 11.15 -7.79 -4.49
N ASP A 39 10.89 -7.83 -5.80
CA ASP A 39 11.72 -8.58 -6.77
C ASP A 39 13.16 -8.03 -6.90
N SER A 40 13.37 -6.78 -6.49
CA SER A 40 14.68 -6.12 -6.56
C SER A 40 15.61 -6.43 -5.37
N PHE A 41 15.12 -7.10 -4.32
CA PHE A 41 15.90 -7.43 -3.12
C PHE A 41 15.89 -8.93 -2.81
N GLU A 42 16.99 -9.44 -2.28
CA GLU A 42 17.01 -10.75 -1.62
C GLU A 42 16.40 -10.62 -0.23
N LEU A 43 15.08 -10.78 -0.14
CA LEU A 43 14.33 -10.77 1.11
C LEU A 43 14.50 -12.10 1.86
N SER A 44 14.39 -12.06 3.19
CA SER A 44 14.23 -13.28 3.98
C SER A 44 12.84 -13.87 3.75
N GLU A 45 12.66 -15.17 4.00
CA GLU A 45 11.35 -15.85 3.88
C GLU A 45 10.29 -15.19 4.77
N ASP A 46 10.67 -14.76 5.98
CA ASP A 46 9.77 -14.08 6.91
C ASP A 46 9.35 -12.69 6.40
N ASP A 47 10.29 -11.93 5.83
CA ASP A 47 10.02 -10.61 5.26
C ASP A 47 9.14 -10.71 4.01
N GLU A 48 9.43 -11.67 3.13
CA GLU A 48 8.63 -11.96 1.94
C GLU A 48 7.20 -12.35 2.33
N ALA A 49 7.03 -13.24 3.32
CA ALA A 49 5.72 -13.65 3.81
C ALA A 49 4.93 -12.48 4.43
N LEU A 50 5.59 -11.61 5.19
CA LEU A 50 4.97 -10.42 5.78
C LEU A 50 4.52 -9.43 4.71
N LEU A 51 5.39 -9.13 3.73
CA LEU A 51 5.09 -8.19 2.65
C LEU A 51 4.01 -8.75 1.70
N CYS A 52 4.05 -10.04 1.38
CA CYS A 52 2.99 -10.73 0.65
C CYS A 52 1.64 -10.60 1.36
N ARG A 53 1.61 -10.76 2.70
CA ARG A 53 0.39 -10.59 3.49
C ARG A 53 -0.13 -9.16 3.43
N ILE A 54 0.74 -8.16 3.53
CA ILE A 54 0.38 -6.74 3.40
C ILE A 54 -0.21 -6.48 2.00
N GLY A 55 0.48 -6.92 0.94
CA GLY A 55 0.02 -6.79 -0.44
C GLY A 55 -1.35 -7.44 -0.69
N ALA A 56 -1.59 -8.63 -0.14
CA ALA A 56 -2.88 -9.31 -0.25
C ALA A 56 -4.03 -8.54 0.42
N ILE A 57 -3.77 -7.90 1.57
CA ILE A 57 -4.77 -7.05 2.25
C ILE A 57 -5.09 -5.84 1.37
N LEU A 58 -4.06 -5.15 0.85
CA LEU A 58 -4.23 -3.99 -0.02
C LEU A 58 -5.02 -4.36 -1.29
N TYR A 59 -4.67 -5.48 -1.94
CA TYR A 59 -5.33 -5.96 -3.14
C TYR A 59 -6.82 -6.23 -2.92
N ARG A 60 -7.16 -6.88 -1.79
CA ARG A 60 -8.55 -7.12 -1.40
C ARG A 60 -9.32 -5.81 -1.19
N GLU A 61 -8.73 -4.84 -0.50
CA GLU A 61 -9.42 -3.55 -0.28
C GLU A 61 -9.57 -2.75 -1.59
N GLY A 62 -8.59 -2.81 -2.50
CA GLY A 62 -8.71 -2.25 -3.85
C GLY A 62 -9.86 -2.87 -4.64
N LEU A 63 -9.99 -4.19 -4.62
CA LEU A 63 -11.10 -4.92 -5.24
C LEU A 63 -12.46 -4.51 -4.68
N ARG A 64 -12.58 -4.35 -3.35
CA ARG A 64 -13.82 -3.91 -2.71
C ARG A 64 -14.23 -2.52 -3.18
N ARG A 65 -13.29 -1.57 -3.22
CA ARG A 65 -13.55 -0.21 -3.73
C ARG A 65 -14.00 -0.19 -5.19
N ARG A 66 -13.43 -1.04 -6.05
CA ARG A 66 -13.87 -1.18 -7.45
C ARG A 66 -15.27 -1.77 -7.57
N THR A 67 -15.59 -2.76 -6.73
CA THR A 67 -16.90 -3.42 -6.73
C THR A 67 -17.99 -2.50 -6.19
N ASP A 68 -17.66 -1.71 -5.16
CA ASP A 68 -18.59 -0.77 -4.53
C ASP A 68 -18.77 0.52 -5.35
N GLY A 69 -17.76 0.95 -6.12
CA GLY A 69 -17.86 2.08 -7.05
C GLY A 69 -18.52 1.76 -8.40
N ALA A 70 -18.82 0.48 -8.67
CA ALA A 70 -19.53 0.03 -9.87
C ALA A 70 -21.06 -0.03 -9.69
N ARG A 71 -21.58 0.50 -8.57
CA ARG A 71 -23.00 0.58 -8.24
C ARG A 71 -23.48 2.03 -8.27
#